data_AF-A0A1B9MZG9-F1
#
_entry.id   AF-A0A1B9MZG9-F1
#
_cell.length_a   1.000
_cell.length_b   1.000
_cell.length_c   1.000
_cell.angle_alpha   90.00
_cell.angle_beta   90.00
_cell.angle_gamma   90.00
#
_symmetry.space_group_name_H-M   'P 1'
#
loop_
_entity.id
_entity.type
_entity.pdbx_description
1 polymer ?
#
loop_
_entity_poly.entity_id
_entity_poly.type
_entity_poly.pdbx_seq_one_letter_code
_entity_poly.pdbx_strand_id
1 'polypeptide(L)'
;MKWIYPDIVDKLKKKCDSFLNKEIGVEEIQSSIYEAEHQILALEEKWLRELLFDAENQIELNRYTIDSDNLELSVEPIIKNIITKIS
;
A
#
# COMPACT_ATOMS: atom_id res chain seq x y z
N MET A 1 13.18 -10.67 8.36
CA MET A 1 12.75 -10.02 9.62
C MET A 1 11.61 -10.85 10.21
N LYS A 2 11.44 -10.93 11.54
CA LYS A 2 10.24 -11.57 12.13
C LYS A 2 9.22 -10.48 12.40
N TRP A 3 8.21 -10.37 11.53
CA TRP A 3 7.11 -9.43 11.67
C TRP A 3 6.21 -9.82 12.84
N ILE A 4 5.61 -8.82 13.50
CA ILE A 4 4.57 -9.03 14.51
C ILE A 4 3.28 -9.51 13.83
N TYR A 5 2.98 -8.99 12.65
CA TYR A 5 1.86 -9.40 11.82
C TYR A 5 2.30 -9.99 10.47
N PRO A 6 2.92 -11.20 10.45
CA PRO A 6 3.46 -11.78 9.22
C PRO A 6 2.39 -11.99 8.14
N ASP A 7 1.20 -12.45 8.52
CA ASP A 7 0.12 -12.72 7.56
C ASP A 7 -0.38 -11.44 6.87
N ILE A 8 -0.40 -10.31 7.59
CA ILE A 8 -0.80 -9.01 7.06
C ILE A 8 0.25 -8.52 6.07
N VAL A 9 1.52 -8.59 6.46
CA VAL A 9 2.64 -8.16 5.60
C VAL A 9 2.70 -9.02 4.33
N ASP A 10 2.53 -10.34 4.44
CA ASP A 10 2.55 -11.23 3.28
C ASP A 10 1.32 -11.03 2.36
N LYS A 11 0.14 -10.75 2.91
CA LYS A 11 -1.04 -10.36 2.12
C LYS A 11 -0.79 -9.05 1.39
N LEU A 12 -0.25 -8.04 2.07
CA LEU A 12 0.04 -6.73 1.49
C LEU A 12 1.08 -6.84 0.38
N LYS A 13 2.17 -7.60 0.58
CA LYS A 13 3.18 -7.89 -0.45
C LYS A 13 2.55 -8.44 -1.73
N LYS A 14 1.72 -9.48 -1.60
CA LYS A 14 1.01 -10.07 -2.74
C LYS A 14 0.15 -9.05 -3.48
N LYS A 15 -0.55 -8.17 -2.75
CA LYS A 15 -1.36 -7.11 -3.38
C LYS A 15 -0.51 -6.05 -4.07
N CYS A 16 0.62 -5.64 -3.48
CA CYS A 16 1.59 -4.76 -4.13
C CYS A 16 2.11 -5.38 -5.42
N ASP A 17 2.50 -6.66 -5.41
CA ASP A 17 2.95 -7.38 -6.59
C ASP A 17 1.86 -7.46 -7.66
N SER A 18 0.63 -7.83 -7.29
CA SER A 18 -0.50 -7.86 -8.22
C SER A 18 -0.78 -6.50 -8.86
N PHE A 19 -0.66 -5.40 -8.11
CA PHE A 19 -0.80 -4.06 -8.67
C PHE A 19 0.33 -3.74 -9.67
N LEU A 20 1.58 -4.01 -9.29
CA LEU A 20 2.74 -3.78 -10.16
C LEU A 20 2.73 -4.66 -11.43
N ASN A 21 2.09 -5.82 -11.35
CA ASN A 21 1.85 -6.72 -12.48
C ASN A 21 0.58 -6.40 -13.27
N LYS A 22 -0.16 -5.33 -12.91
CA LYS A 22 -1.40 -4.87 -13.55
C LYS A 22 -2.56 -5.87 -13.47
N GLU A 23 -2.57 -6.71 -12.43
CA GLU A 23 -3.63 -7.67 -12.16
C GLU A 23 -4.80 -7.04 -11.39
N ILE A 24 -4.54 -5.96 -10.64
CA ILE A 24 -5.53 -5.22 -9.86
C ILE A 24 -5.38 -3.71 -10.10
N GLY A 25 -6.48 -2.98 -9.93
CA GLY A 25 -6.52 -1.53 -10.11
C GLY A 25 -6.21 -0.72 -8.85
N VAL A 26 -6.20 0.61 -9.00
CA VAL A 26 -5.86 1.58 -7.94
C VAL A 26 -6.79 1.48 -6.72
N GLU A 27 -8.09 1.28 -6.93
CA GLU A 27 -9.07 1.17 -5.84
C GLU A 27 -8.83 -0.06 -4.97
N GLU A 28 -8.43 -1.18 -5.58
CA GLU A 28 -8.20 -2.43 -4.87
C GLU A 28 -6.89 -2.40 -4.07
N ILE A 29 -5.82 -1.81 -4.62
CA ILE A 29 -4.57 -1.65 -3.88
C ILE A 29 -4.72 -0.65 -2.74
N GLN A 30 -5.44 0.46 -2.96
CA GLN A 30 -5.75 1.43 -1.91
C GLN A 30 -6.51 0.76 -0.75
N SER A 31 -7.59 0.02 -1.07
CA SER A 31 -8.38 -0.70 -0.07
C SER A 31 -7.51 -1.71 0.71
N SER A 32 -6.60 -2.40 0.01
CA SER A 32 -5.68 -3.35 0.64
C SER A 32 -4.68 -2.68 1.60
N ILE A 33 -4.20 -1.47 1.26
CA ILE A 33 -3.32 -0.66 2.14
C ILE A 33 -4.10 -0.20 3.37
N TYR A 34 -5.30 0.35 3.18
CA TYR A 34 -6.19 0.79 4.26
C TYR A 34 -6.50 -0.35 5.25
N GLU A 35 -6.85 -1.55 4.73
CA GLU A 35 -7.10 -2.73 5.55
C GLU A 35 -5.88 -3.13 6.38
N ALA A 36 -4.68 -3.10 5.78
CA ALA A 36 -3.45 -3.47 6.46
C ALA A 36 -3.09 -2.46 7.56
N GLU A 37 -3.22 -1.17 7.28
CA GLU A 37 -3.02 -0.08 8.24
C GLU A 37 -3.85 -0.29 9.51
N HIS A 38 -5.16 -0.57 9.36
CA HIS A 38 -6.10 -0.71 10.47
C HIS A 38 -5.88 -1.96 11.32
N GLN A 39 -5.20 -2.97 10.79
CA GLN A 39 -4.92 -4.21 11.52
C GLN A 39 -3.59 -4.17 12.28
N ILE A 40 -2.68 -3.25 11.95
CA ILE A 40 -1.39 -3.10 12.63
C ILE A 40 -1.54 -2.24 13.88
N LEU A 41 -1.58 -2.86 15.06
CA LEU A 41 -1.82 -2.17 16.33
C LEU A 41 -0.58 -2.04 17.22
N ALA A 42 0.42 -2.91 17.03
CA ALA A 42 1.64 -2.95 17.82
C ALA A 42 2.43 -1.63 17.75
N LEU A 43 3.05 -1.24 18.86
CA LEU A 43 3.81 0.01 18.96
C LEU A 43 5.13 -0.07 18.16
N GLU A 44 5.76 -1.25 18.17
CA GLU A 44 7.01 -1.55 17.46
C GLU A 44 6.86 -1.43 15.94
N GLU A 45 5.65 -1.61 15.42
CA GLU A 45 5.29 -1.48 14.00
C GLU A 45 4.45 -0.23 13.72
N LYS A 46 4.43 0.74 14.65
CA LYS A 46 3.78 2.05 14.44
C LYS A 46 4.29 2.74 13.17
N TRP A 47 5.59 2.64 12.88
CA TRP A 47 6.19 3.21 11.67
C TRP A 47 5.58 2.62 10.39
N LEU A 48 5.20 1.34 10.40
CA LEU A 48 4.58 0.68 9.25
C LEU A 48 3.15 1.20 9.07
N ARG A 49 2.40 1.35 10.17
CA ARG A 49 1.08 1.99 10.12
C ARG A 49 1.15 3.41 9.57
N GLU A 50 2.10 4.23 10.00
CA GLU A 50 2.31 5.59 9.47
C GLU A 50 2.66 5.58 7.98
N LEU A 51 3.56 4.68 7.53
CA LEU A 51 3.88 4.49 6.12
C LEU A 51 2.65 4.16 5.27
N LEU A 52 1.78 3.27 5.75
CA LEU A 52 0.58 2.86 5.03
C LEU A 52 -0.47 3.96 5.00
N PHE A 53 -0.65 4.69 6.11
CA PHE A 53 -1.53 5.85 6.19
C PHE A 53 -1.11 6.94 5.18
N ASP A 54 0.17 7.30 5.14
CA ASP A 54 0.67 8.32 4.21
C ASP A 54 0.48 7.89 2.75
N ALA A 55 0.74 6.62 2.45
CA ALA A 55 0.56 6.06 1.12
C ALA A 55 -0.91 6.05 0.68
N GLU A 56 -1.82 5.64 1.56
CA GLU A 56 -3.27 5.60 1.31
C GLU A 56 -3.79 7.01 1.01
N ASN A 57 -3.46 7.98 1.85
CA ASN A 57 -3.86 9.38 1.63
C ASN A 57 -3.32 9.95 0.32
N GLN A 58 -2.08 9.62 -0.04
CA GLN A 58 -1.49 10.07 -1.30
C GLN A 58 -2.19 9.43 -2.51
N ILE A 59 -2.59 8.16 -2.42
CA ILE A 59 -3.38 7.50 -3.46
C ILE A 59 -4.76 8.17 -3.57
N GLU A 60 -5.44 8.42 -2.45
CA GLU A 60 -6.74 9.10 -2.46
C GLU A 60 -6.65 10.49 -3.09
N LEU A 61 -5.62 11.27 -2.75
CA LEU A 61 -5.37 12.56 -3.40
C LEU A 61 -5.17 12.41 -4.91
N ASN A 62 -4.36 11.45 -5.34
CA ASN A 62 -4.11 11.20 -6.76
C ASN A 62 -5.42 10.87 -7.51
N ARG A 63 -6.32 10.08 -6.92
CA ARG A 63 -7.62 9.71 -7.53
C ARG A 63 -8.49 10.92 -7.87
N TYR A 64 -8.37 12.04 -7.14
CA TYR A 64 -9.14 13.27 -7.41
C TYR A 64 -8.38 14.33 -8.21
N THR A 65 -7.07 14.17 -8.40
CA THR A 65 -6.21 15.23 -8.96
C THR A 65 -5.46 14.85 -10.22
N ILE A 66 -5.32 13.55 -10.49
CA ILE A 66 -4.63 13.02 -11.66
C ILE A 66 -5.65 12.44 -12.64
N ASP A 67 -5.46 12.73 -13.92
CA ASP A 67 -6.29 12.16 -14.98
C ASP A 67 -6.22 10.62 -14.96
N SER A 68 -7.33 9.95 -15.30
CA SER A 68 -7.45 8.48 -15.27
C SER A 68 -6.32 7.77 -16.00
N ASP A 69 -5.88 8.32 -17.12
CA ASP A 69 -4.85 7.73 -17.99
C ASP A 69 -3.45 7.74 -17.35
N ASN A 70 -3.23 8.59 -16.34
CA ASN A 70 -1.96 8.74 -15.63
C ASN A 70 -2.02 8.27 -14.17
N LEU A 71 -3.20 7.90 -13.67
CA LEU A 71 -3.41 7.57 -12.26
C LEU A 71 -2.61 6.34 -11.82
N GLU A 72 -2.58 5.28 -12.63
CA GLU A 72 -1.77 4.09 -12.30
C GLU A 72 -0.27 4.43 -12.22
N LEU A 73 0.23 5.23 -13.17
CA LEU A 73 1.62 5.66 -13.21
C LEU A 73 2.01 6.53 -12.01
N SER A 74 1.07 7.33 -11.48
CA SER A 74 1.31 8.15 -10.30
C SER A 74 1.30 7.33 -8.99
N VAL A 75 0.61 6.18 -8.98
CA VAL A 75 0.51 5.29 -7.81
C VAL A 75 1.65 4.26 -7.75
N GLU A 76 2.17 3.80 -8.90
CA GLU A 76 3.34 2.90 -8.97
C GLU A 76 4.52 3.26 -8.03
N PRO A 77 5.03 4.51 -7.98
CA PRO A 77 6.14 4.85 -7.10
C PRO A 77 5.79 4.71 -5.60
N ILE A 78 4.52 4.93 -5.23
CA ILE A 78 4.03 4.76 -3.86
C ILE A 78 4.09 3.27 -3.49
N ILE A 79 3.59 2.39 -4.36
CA ILE A 79 3.60 0.94 -4.15
C ILE A 79 5.03 0.38 -4.11
N LYS A 80 5.92 0.88 -4.97
CA LYS A 80 7.35 0.51 -4.95
C LYS A 80 8.04 0.95 -3.66
N ASN A 81 7.66 2.08 -3.07
CA ASN A 81 8.18 2.48 -1.76
C ASN A 81 7.71 1.52 -0.66
N ILE A 82 6.43 1.16 -0.63
CA ILE A 82 5.90 0.19 0.36
C ILE A 82 6.65 -1.14 0.24
N ILE A 83 6.70 -1.74 -0.95
CA ILE A 83 7.31 -3.06 -1.14
C ILE A 83 8.78 -3.09 -0.72
N THR A 84 9.52 -2.01 -0.99
CA THR A 84 10.93 -1.88 -0.60
C THR A 84 11.12 -1.86 0.92
N LYS A 85 10.16 -1.32 1.67
CA LYS A 85 10.22 -1.22 3.14
C LYS A 85 9.81 -2.49 3.86
N ILE A 86 8.95 -3.31 3.25
CA ILE A 86 8.41 -4.51 3.88
C ILE A 86 9.04 -5.81 3.37
N SER A 87 9.80 -5.78 2.27
CA SER A 87 10.55 -6.92 1.73
C SER A 87 11.68 -7.35 2.66
#